data_AF-A0A939KZT2-F1
#
_entry.id   AF-A0A939KZT2-F1
#
_cell.length_a   1.000
_cell.length_b   1.000
_cell.length_c   1.000
_cell.angle_alpha   90.00
_cell.angle_beta   90.00
_cell.angle_gamma   90.00
#
_symmetry.space_group_name_H-M   'P 1'
#
loop_
_entity.id
_entity.type
_entity.pdbx_description
1 polymer ?
#
loop_
_entity_poly.entity_id
_entity_poly.type
_entity_poly.pdbx_seq_one_letter_code
_entity_poly.pdbx_strand_id
1 'polypeptide(L)'
;MYRERLEFDPGELAADEETDLHSFVFGLWSRGVLRSTLRVTPAGAPRLEMRELGVFPRHEIGAPDACEITRFAAEGHGLRYGEAVVHGCARWMLLNTPITRYYAYGRPGPADYFRRALGSVVLPGRDFGIAARGVDNYRTLTGTMADFERFTAHVRSHFAPDSLFPPSASDGPARLAASSAG
;
A
#
# COMPACT_ATOMS: atom_id res chain seq x y z
N MET A 1 -2.85 26.26 -11.53
CA MET A 1 -3.48 25.77 -10.29
C MET A 1 -4.53 24.73 -10.70
N TYR A 2 -4.20 23.43 -10.68
CA TYR A 2 -5.14 22.35 -11.00
C TYR A 2 -5.92 22.02 -9.73
N ARG A 3 -7.22 22.30 -9.70
CA ARG A 3 -8.15 21.83 -8.66
C ARG A 3 -8.87 20.60 -9.21
N GLU A 4 -8.33 19.43 -8.94
CA GLU A 4 -9.04 18.17 -9.17
C GLU A 4 -9.46 17.62 -7.81
N ARG A 5 -10.76 17.36 -7.63
CA ARG A 5 -11.30 16.76 -6.42
C ARG A 5 -10.96 15.27 -6.47
N LEU A 6 -10.04 14.83 -5.61
CA LEU A 6 -9.76 13.40 -5.45
C LEU A 6 -10.81 12.81 -4.52
N GLU A 7 -11.44 11.73 -4.96
CA GLU A 7 -12.47 11.03 -4.22
C GLU A 7 -11.86 9.70 -3.74
N PHE A 8 -11.92 9.48 -2.43
CA PHE A 8 -11.53 8.23 -1.82
C PHE A 8 -12.81 7.39 -1.69
N ASP A 9 -12.97 6.45 -2.61
CA ASP A 9 -14.12 5.54 -2.63
C ASP A 9 -13.64 4.14 -2.20
N PRO A 10 -14.14 3.60 -1.06
CA PRO A 10 -13.90 2.22 -0.65
C PRO A 10 -14.73 1.23 -1.49
N GLY A 11 -14.97 1.50 -2.77
CA GLY A 11 -15.74 0.63 -3.64
C GLY A 11 -15.25 -0.81 -3.64
N GLU A 12 -16.20 -1.75 -3.72
CA GLU A 12 -15.97 -3.19 -3.77
C GLU A 12 -15.01 -3.54 -4.92
N LEU A 13 -13.78 -3.93 -4.55
CA LEU A 13 -12.90 -4.64 -5.45
C LEU A 13 -13.37 -6.10 -5.47
N ALA A 14 -13.54 -6.67 -6.66
CA ALA A 14 -14.01 -8.04 -6.81
C ALA A 14 -13.12 -9.00 -5.99
N ALA A 15 -13.73 -9.68 -5.02
CA ALA A 15 -13.07 -10.65 -4.17
C ALA A 15 -12.81 -11.93 -4.96
N ASP A 16 -11.55 -12.40 -5.01
CA ASP A 16 -11.29 -13.81 -5.29
C ASP A 16 -11.79 -14.61 -4.07
N GLU A 17 -12.80 -15.46 -4.29
CA GLU A 17 -13.83 -15.96 -3.35
C GLU A 17 -13.38 -16.69 -2.06
N GLU A 18 -12.11 -16.72 -1.68
CA GLU A 18 -11.72 -17.33 -0.40
C GLU A 18 -10.49 -16.71 0.27
N THR A 19 -9.89 -15.67 -0.33
CA THR A 19 -8.47 -15.36 -0.08
C THR A 19 -8.22 -14.08 0.72
N ASP A 20 -9.18 -13.16 0.82
CA ASP A 20 -8.85 -11.74 1.05
C ASP A 20 -9.59 -11.01 2.19
N LEU A 21 -10.33 -11.71 3.06
CA LEU A 21 -11.03 -11.10 4.22
C LEU A 21 -10.10 -10.42 5.26
N HIS A 22 -8.79 -10.65 5.16
CA HIS A 22 -7.79 -10.15 6.11
C HIS A 22 -6.96 -8.98 5.56
N SER A 23 -7.22 -8.57 4.32
CA SER A 23 -6.49 -7.51 3.63
C SER A 23 -7.30 -6.22 3.58
N PHE A 24 -6.61 -5.09 3.56
CA PHE A 24 -7.16 -3.77 3.27
C PHE A 24 -6.67 -3.31 1.92
N VAL A 25 -7.57 -2.91 1.03
CA VAL A 25 -7.19 -2.35 -0.26
C VAL A 25 -7.51 -0.86 -0.29
N PHE A 26 -6.52 -0.08 -0.72
CA PHE A 26 -6.62 1.36 -0.86
C PHE A 26 -6.66 1.67 -2.34
N GLY A 27 -7.66 2.44 -2.75
CA GLY A 27 -7.83 2.94 -4.11
C GLY A 27 -7.85 4.46 -4.11
N LEU A 28 -7.21 5.06 -5.11
CA LEU A 28 -7.32 6.47 -5.39
C LEU A 28 -8.06 6.67 -6.71
N TRP A 29 -9.25 7.25 -6.63
CA TRP A 29 -10.10 7.52 -7.78
C TRP A 29 -10.03 9.00 -8.18
N SER A 30 -9.96 9.25 -9.49
CA SER A 30 -10.11 10.59 -10.05
C SER A 30 -11.01 10.53 -11.27
N ARG A 31 -12.14 11.26 -11.20
CA ARG A 31 -13.20 11.27 -12.22
C ARG A 31 -13.72 9.87 -12.56
N GLY A 32 -13.94 9.05 -11.53
CA GLY A 32 -14.42 7.66 -11.68
C GLY A 32 -13.40 6.68 -12.27
N VAL A 33 -12.11 7.05 -12.37
CA VAL A 33 -11.04 6.18 -12.90
C VAL A 33 -9.98 5.88 -11.83
N LEU A 34 -9.54 4.63 -11.74
CA LEU A 34 -8.61 4.16 -10.70
C LEU A 34 -7.23 4.64 -11.08
N ARG A 35 -6.70 5.60 -10.34
CA ARG A 35 -5.40 6.19 -10.64
C ARG A 35 -4.28 5.49 -9.90
N SER A 36 -4.54 4.96 -8.72
CA SER A 36 -3.55 4.19 -7.98
C SER A 36 -4.21 3.26 -6.97
N THR A 37 -3.54 2.16 -6.66
CA THR A 37 -3.97 1.21 -5.63
C THR A 37 -2.77 0.60 -4.90
N LEU A 38 -3.01 0.11 -3.69
CA LEU A 38 -2.14 -0.78 -2.93
C LEU A 38 -2.98 -1.67 -2.01
N ARG A 39 -2.41 -2.80 -1.60
CA ARG A 39 -3.00 -3.71 -0.61
C ARG A 39 -2.11 -3.79 0.62
N VAL A 40 -2.72 -3.80 1.80
CA VAL A 40 -2.09 -4.02 3.10
C VAL A 40 -2.63 -5.30 3.70
N THR A 41 -1.75 -6.21 4.10
CA THR A 41 -2.15 -7.48 4.73
C THR A 41 -1.36 -7.64 6.04
N PRO A 42 -2.02 -7.71 7.22
CA PRO A 42 -1.35 -7.93 8.50
C PRO A 42 -0.53 -9.22 8.48
N ALA A 43 0.63 -9.22 9.13
CA ALA A 43 1.54 -10.38 9.11
C ALA A 43 0.96 -11.64 9.79
N GLY A 44 -0.09 -11.49 10.59
CA GLY A 44 -0.88 -12.60 11.16
C GLY A 44 -1.97 -13.16 10.24
N ALA A 45 -2.14 -12.61 9.03
CA ALA A 45 -3.09 -13.14 8.07
C ALA A 45 -2.71 -14.58 7.63
N PRO A 46 -3.69 -15.45 7.33
CA PRO A 46 -3.42 -16.82 6.88
C PRO A 46 -2.57 -16.90 5.62
N ARG A 47 -2.70 -15.90 4.74
CA ARG A 47 -1.96 -15.78 3.48
C ARG A 47 -1.26 -14.43 3.39
N LEU A 48 -0.04 -14.47 2.87
CA LEU A 48 0.83 -13.32 2.64
C LEU A 48 1.48 -13.58 1.28
N GLU A 49 1.31 -12.68 0.32
CA GLU A 49 1.88 -12.83 -1.02
C GLU A 49 3.41 -12.87 -0.95
N MET A 50 4.03 -12.06 -0.09
CA MET A 50 5.47 -12.08 0.08
C MET A 50 5.97 -13.38 0.72
N ARG A 51 5.14 -14.06 1.52
CA ARG A 51 5.47 -15.38 2.08
C ARG A 51 5.44 -16.45 1.00
N GLU A 52 4.45 -16.42 0.12
CA GLU A 52 4.33 -17.32 -1.03
C GLU A 52 5.50 -17.14 -2.01
N LEU A 53 5.96 -15.90 -2.18
CA LEU A 53 7.15 -15.56 -2.96
C LEU A 53 8.47 -15.91 -2.24
N GLY A 54 8.44 -16.31 -0.97
CA GLY A 54 9.63 -16.65 -0.18
C GLY A 54 10.48 -15.44 0.26
N VAL A 55 9.93 -14.22 0.22
CA VAL A 55 10.65 -12.96 0.48
C VAL A 55 10.17 -12.21 1.72
N PHE A 56 9.08 -12.66 2.37
CA PHE A 56 8.66 -12.13 3.66
C PHE A 56 9.58 -12.66 4.77
N PRO A 57 10.09 -11.81 5.68
CA PRO A 57 10.98 -12.27 6.75
C PRO A 57 10.25 -13.26 7.69
N ARG A 58 10.82 -14.45 7.85
CA ARG A 58 10.16 -15.55 8.61
C ARG A 58 9.88 -15.20 10.07
N HIS A 59 10.73 -14.38 10.69
CA HIS A 59 10.58 -13.96 12.09
C HIS A 59 9.43 -12.95 12.30
N GLU A 60 8.85 -12.44 11.22
CA GLU A 60 7.76 -11.46 11.24
C GLU A 60 6.39 -12.10 11.04
N ILE A 61 6.35 -13.38 10.65
CA ILE A 61 5.09 -14.08 10.43
C ILE A 61 4.34 -14.17 11.77
N GLY A 62 3.10 -13.68 11.79
CA GLY A 62 2.30 -13.62 13.02
C GLY A 62 2.56 -12.37 13.89
N ALA A 63 3.52 -11.51 13.54
CA ALA A 63 3.79 -10.31 14.31
C ALA A 63 2.59 -9.36 14.27
N PRO A 64 2.01 -8.97 15.43
CA PRO A 64 0.80 -8.15 15.47
C PRO A 64 1.03 -6.69 15.03
N ASP A 65 2.28 -6.26 14.98
CA ASP A 65 2.72 -4.91 14.64
C ASP A 65 3.33 -4.81 13.22
N ALA A 66 3.25 -5.87 12.42
CA ALA A 66 3.83 -5.93 11.07
C ALA A 66 2.76 -6.19 9.99
N CYS A 67 3.03 -5.72 8.78
CA CYS A 67 2.23 -6.04 7.59
C CYS A 67 3.09 -6.22 6.33
N GLU A 68 2.52 -6.84 5.30
CA GLU A 68 2.97 -6.65 3.93
C GLU A 68 2.16 -5.56 3.21
N ILE A 69 2.82 -4.81 2.33
CA ILE A 69 2.23 -3.87 1.38
C ILE A 69 2.54 -4.38 -0.02
N THR A 70 1.51 -4.79 -0.75
CA THR A 70 1.61 -5.43 -2.05
C THR A 70 0.67 -4.79 -3.06
N ARG A 71 0.70 -5.25 -4.32
CA ARG A 71 -0.21 -4.79 -5.40
C ARG A 71 -0.21 -3.29 -5.63
N PHE A 72 0.92 -2.61 -5.37
CA PHE A 72 1.06 -1.20 -5.70
C PHE A 72 1.03 -1.01 -7.22
N ALA A 73 0.07 -0.21 -7.69
CA ALA A 73 -0.04 0.20 -9.08
C ALA A 73 -0.44 1.68 -9.16
N ALA A 74 0.05 2.39 -10.17
CA ALA A 74 -0.28 3.79 -10.41
C ALA A 74 -0.25 4.09 -11.92
N GLU A 75 -1.25 4.84 -12.41
CA GLU A 75 -1.37 5.25 -13.80
C GLU A 75 -0.48 6.47 -14.15
N GLY A 76 0.05 6.50 -15.38
CA GLY A 76 0.61 7.70 -16.04
C GLY A 76 1.81 8.35 -15.32
N HIS A 77 1.74 9.67 -15.10
CA HIS A 77 2.68 10.43 -14.25
C HIS A 77 2.71 9.97 -12.77
N GLY A 78 2.09 8.84 -12.43
CA GLY A 78 2.60 7.73 -11.62
C GLY A 78 2.99 8.03 -10.18
N LEU A 79 3.96 8.91 -9.98
CA LEU A 79 4.46 9.28 -8.68
C LEU A 79 3.43 10.07 -7.87
N ARG A 80 2.68 10.99 -8.49
CA ARG A 80 1.72 11.82 -7.73
C ARG A 80 0.54 11.02 -7.16
N TYR A 81 -0.10 10.20 -7.99
CA TYR A 81 -1.21 9.36 -7.54
C TYR A 81 -0.72 8.24 -6.61
N GLY A 82 0.47 7.69 -6.89
CA GLY A 82 1.15 6.74 -6.02
C GLY A 82 1.44 7.31 -4.63
N GLU A 83 2.01 8.52 -4.56
CA GLU A 83 2.27 9.23 -3.32
C GLU A 83 1.01 9.48 -2.51
N ALA A 84 -0.08 9.89 -3.18
CA ALA A 84 -1.35 10.16 -2.53
C ALA A 84 -1.98 8.88 -1.93
N VAL A 85 -2.03 7.75 -2.66
CA VAL A 85 -2.60 6.51 -2.10
C VAL A 85 -1.75 5.97 -0.95
N VAL A 86 -0.42 6.07 -1.04
CA VAL A 86 0.51 5.65 0.02
C VAL A 86 0.34 6.52 1.26
N HIS A 87 0.19 7.84 1.09
CA HIS A 87 -0.11 8.75 2.18
C HIS A 87 -1.45 8.45 2.87
N GLY A 88 -2.52 8.25 2.09
CA GLY A 88 -3.84 7.88 2.62
C GLY A 88 -3.80 6.58 3.42
N CYS A 89 -3.17 5.55 2.85
CA CYS A 89 -2.92 4.27 3.52
C CYS A 89 -2.21 4.45 4.85
N ALA A 90 -1.08 5.16 4.85
CA ALA A 90 -0.29 5.28 6.07
C ALA A 90 -1.00 6.09 7.16
N ARG A 91 -1.70 7.16 6.80
CA ARG A 91 -2.52 7.93 7.74
C ARG A 91 -3.60 7.05 8.37
N TRP A 92 -4.28 6.22 7.57
CA TRP A 92 -5.28 5.29 8.10
C TRP A 92 -4.64 4.26 9.04
N MET A 93 -3.51 3.67 8.65
CA MET A 93 -2.81 2.68 9.49
C MET A 93 -2.39 3.25 10.84
N LEU A 94 -1.81 4.45 10.86
CA LEU A 94 -1.40 5.17 12.07
C LEU A 94 -2.56 5.41 13.05
N LEU A 95 -3.77 5.60 12.53
CA LEU A 95 -4.94 5.94 13.34
C LEU A 95 -5.76 4.70 13.76
N ASN A 96 -5.68 3.60 13.01
CA ASN A 96 -6.65 2.50 13.12
C ASN A 96 -6.01 1.14 13.41
N THR A 97 -4.68 1.02 13.42
CA THR A 97 -4.00 -0.27 13.56
C THR A 97 -2.83 -0.18 14.53
N PRO A 98 -2.45 -1.30 15.19
CA PRO A 98 -1.23 -1.38 15.98
C PRO A 98 0.03 -1.59 15.11
N ILE A 99 -0.09 -1.54 13.79
CA ILE A 99 1.01 -1.82 12.88
C ILE A 99 2.03 -0.69 12.97
N THR A 100 3.28 -1.04 13.21
CA THR A 100 4.40 -0.09 13.27
C THR A 100 5.46 -0.34 12.21
N ARG A 101 5.41 -1.50 11.52
CA ARG A 101 6.42 -1.94 10.55
C ARG A 101 5.75 -2.51 9.30
N TYR A 102 6.37 -2.29 8.16
CA TYR A 102 5.89 -2.81 6.89
C TYR A 102 7.00 -3.50 6.10
N TYR A 103 6.57 -4.43 5.26
CA TYR A 103 7.37 -5.11 4.26
C TYR A 103 6.71 -4.93 2.91
N ALA A 104 7.47 -4.60 1.88
CA ALA A 104 6.94 -4.43 0.55
C ALA A 104 7.91 -5.02 -0.46
N TYR A 105 7.48 -5.16 -1.71
CA TYR A 105 8.41 -5.38 -2.79
C TYR A 105 8.01 -4.57 -4.02
N GLY A 106 9.00 -4.27 -4.85
CA GLY A 106 8.79 -3.46 -6.05
C GLY A 106 9.93 -3.61 -7.04
N ARG A 107 9.68 -3.16 -8.27
CA ARG A 107 10.74 -3.03 -9.28
C ARG A 107 11.77 -1.99 -8.81
N PRO A 108 13.01 -1.98 -9.34
CA PRO A 108 14.09 -1.16 -8.80
C PRO A 108 13.76 0.33 -8.80
N GLY A 109 13.12 0.85 -9.86
CA GLY A 109 12.72 2.26 -9.93
C GLY A 109 11.78 2.71 -8.80
N PRO A 110 10.58 2.11 -8.66
CA PRO A 110 9.68 2.40 -7.54
C PRO A 110 10.31 2.10 -6.16
N ALA A 111 11.06 1.00 -6.03
CA ALA A 111 11.72 0.64 -4.78
C ALA A 111 12.73 1.71 -4.35
N ASP A 112 13.58 2.18 -5.27
CA ASP A 112 14.58 3.22 -5.01
C ASP A 112 13.94 4.59 -4.77
N TYR A 113 12.79 4.86 -5.38
CA TYR A 113 11.99 6.05 -5.08
C TYR A 113 11.50 6.01 -3.62
N PHE A 114 10.80 4.95 -3.20
CA PHE A 114 10.27 4.86 -1.83
C PHE A 114 11.37 4.74 -0.78
N ARG A 115 12.50 4.10 -1.10
CA ARG A 115 13.72 4.12 -0.27
C ARG A 115 14.17 5.56 0.03
N ARG A 116 14.15 6.45 -0.96
CA ARG A 116 14.53 7.87 -0.79
C ARG A 116 13.43 8.71 -0.15
N ALA A 117 12.17 8.46 -0.49
CA ALA A 117 11.03 9.28 -0.05
C ALA A 117 10.54 8.92 1.36
N LEU A 118 10.52 7.63 1.71
CA LEU A 118 10.11 7.12 3.01
C LEU A 118 11.32 6.93 3.94
N GLY A 119 12.52 6.72 3.40
CA GLY A 119 13.64 6.22 4.20
C GLY A 119 13.59 4.70 4.42
N SER A 120 12.79 3.97 3.63
CA SER A 120 12.77 2.50 3.65
C SER A 120 14.17 1.93 3.47
N VAL A 121 14.39 0.74 3.99
CA VAL A 121 15.61 -0.05 3.79
C VAL A 121 15.30 -1.14 2.76
N VAL A 122 16.16 -1.28 1.75
CA VAL A 122 16.12 -2.47 0.88
C VAL A 122 16.71 -3.62 1.68
N LEU A 123 15.93 -4.69 1.88
CA LEU A 123 16.41 -5.84 2.62
C LEU A 123 17.55 -6.53 1.85
N PRO A 124 18.57 -7.05 2.56
CA PRO A 124 19.64 -7.82 1.94
C PRO A 124 19.07 -9.07 1.27
N GLY A 125 19.36 -9.22 -0.02
CA GLY A 125 18.85 -10.30 -0.86
C GLY A 125 19.23 -10.07 -2.32
N ARG A 126 19.14 -11.12 -3.14
CA ARG A 126 19.22 -10.95 -4.59
C ARG A 126 17.88 -10.45 -5.12
N ASP A 127 17.92 -9.66 -6.18
CA ASP A 127 16.73 -9.36 -6.97
C ASP A 127 16.04 -10.69 -7.33
N PHE A 128 14.70 -10.69 -7.33
CA PHE A 128 13.90 -11.89 -7.58
C PHE A 128 12.87 -11.67 -8.69
N GLY A 129 12.45 -12.77 -9.32
CA GLY A 129 11.43 -12.75 -10.35
C GLY A 129 10.06 -13.20 -9.87
N ILE A 130 9.02 -12.65 -10.50
CA ILE A 130 7.64 -13.12 -10.35
C ILE A 130 7.21 -13.62 -11.72
N ALA A 131 7.25 -14.94 -11.92
CA ALA A 131 6.99 -15.57 -13.22
C ALA A 131 5.64 -15.16 -13.82
N ALA A 132 4.59 -15.09 -13.00
CA ALA A 132 3.25 -14.67 -13.40
C ALA A 132 3.19 -13.24 -13.97
N ARG A 133 4.23 -12.42 -13.76
CA ARG A 133 4.32 -11.03 -14.23
C ARG A 133 5.38 -10.83 -15.31
N GLY A 134 6.16 -11.85 -15.64
CA GLY A 134 7.26 -11.76 -16.61
C GLY A 134 8.32 -10.71 -16.25
N VAL A 135 8.55 -10.47 -14.95
CA VAL A 135 9.50 -9.46 -14.46
C VAL A 135 10.43 -10.09 -13.43
N ASP A 136 11.74 -9.94 -13.66
CA ASP A 136 12.80 -10.69 -12.98
C ASP A 136 13.71 -9.84 -12.07
N ASN A 137 13.29 -8.64 -11.68
CA ASN A 137 14.13 -7.70 -10.94
C ASN A 137 13.44 -7.01 -9.75
N TYR A 138 12.56 -7.72 -9.05
CA TYR A 138 11.95 -7.19 -7.84
C TYR A 138 12.92 -7.15 -6.66
N ARG A 139 12.73 -6.16 -5.78
CA ARG A 139 13.45 -5.97 -4.52
C ARG A 139 12.48 -5.91 -3.37
N THR A 140 12.91 -6.40 -2.22
CA THR A 140 12.17 -6.30 -0.96
C THR A 140 12.59 -5.05 -0.20
N LEU A 141 11.61 -4.34 0.35
CA LEU A 141 11.76 -3.13 1.16
C LEU A 141 11.16 -3.39 2.54
N THR A 142 11.70 -2.71 3.54
CA THR A 142 11.08 -2.60 4.86
C THR A 142 11.16 -1.16 5.35
N GLY A 143 10.26 -0.80 6.25
CA GLY A 143 10.34 0.45 7.00
C GLY A 143 9.36 0.44 8.15
N THR A 144 9.21 1.59 8.78
CA THR A 144 8.37 1.82 9.94
C THR A 144 7.21 2.77 9.61
N MET A 145 6.18 2.81 10.44
CA MET A 145 5.13 3.83 10.30
C MET A 145 5.64 5.25 10.60
N ALA A 146 6.72 5.41 11.37
CA ALA A 146 7.39 6.70 11.57
C ALA A 146 8.01 7.24 10.26
N ASP A 147 8.42 6.35 9.36
CA ASP A 147 8.86 6.73 8.01
C ASP A 147 7.73 7.33 7.18
N PHE A 148 6.51 6.84 7.38
CA PHE A 148 5.33 7.39 6.74
C PHE A 148 4.88 8.74 7.32
N GLU A 149 5.12 9.03 8.59
CA GLU A 149 4.90 10.37 9.14
C GLU A 149 5.81 11.40 8.45
N ARG A 150 7.08 11.05 8.22
CA ARG A 150 8.02 11.88 7.45
C ARG A 150 7.59 12.05 6.00
N PHE A 151 7.12 10.98 5.38
CA PHE A 151 6.54 11.03 4.03
C PHE A 151 5.30 11.92 3.96
N THR A 152 4.46 11.91 4.99
CA THR A 152 3.28 12.77 5.07
C THR A 152 3.66 14.25 5.02
N ALA A 153 4.74 14.65 5.69
CA ALA A 153 5.27 16.00 5.58
C ALA A 153 5.79 16.31 4.15
N HIS A 154 6.43 15.34 3.49
CA HIS A 154 6.88 15.47 2.11
C HIS A 154 5.73 15.62 1.11
N VAL A 155 4.68 14.81 1.21
CA VAL A 155 3.52 14.88 0.31
C VAL A 155 2.74 16.18 0.52
N ARG A 156 2.58 16.64 1.77
CA ARG A 156 1.90 17.92 2.08
C ARG A 156 2.56 19.15 1.46
N SER A 157 3.85 19.11 1.14
CA SER A 157 4.51 20.23 0.44
C SER A 157 4.26 20.22 -1.07
N HIS A 158 3.80 19.10 -1.63
CA HIS A 158 3.53 18.92 -3.06
C HIS A 158 2.04 18.92 -3.40
N PHE A 159 1.18 18.69 -2.41
CA PHE A 159 -0.28 18.65 -2.56
C PHE A 159 -0.96 19.59 -1.57
N ALA A 160 -1.97 20.35 -2.01
CA ALA A 160 -2.69 21.26 -1.13
C ALA A 160 -3.36 20.48 0.03
N PRO A 161 -3.02 20.79 1.30
CA PRO A 161 -3.25 19.93 2.46
C PRO A 161 -4.71 19.59 2.74
N ASP A 162 -5.65 20.45 2.30
CA ASP A 162 -7.07 20.32 2.64
C ASP A 162 -7.93 19.68 1.53
N SER A 163 -7.36 19.43 0.35
CA SER A 163 -8.15 19.02 -0.83
C SER A 163 -8.15 17.52 -1.12
N LEU A 164 -7.19 16.78 -0.57
CA LEU A 164 -7.01 15.36 -0.87
C LEU A 164 -7.61 14.41 0.16
N PHE A 165 -7.69 14.86 1.42
CA PHE A 165 -8.09 14.00 2.53
C PHE A 165 -8.88 14.85 3.53
N PRO A 166 -10.21 14.99 3.36
CA PRO A 166 -11.02 15.70 4.34
C PRO A 166 -10.76 15.12 5.75
N PRO A 167 -10.93 15.91 6.82
CA PRO A 167 -10.79 15.42 8.18
C PRO A 167 -11.70 14.21 8.50
N SER A 168 -12.74 13.99 7.69
CA SER A 168 -13.64 12.82 7.70
C SER A 168 -13.13 11.59 6.93
N ALA A 169 -11.85 11.53 6.51
CA ALA A 169 -11.22 10.30 6.03
C ALA A 169 -11.04 9.23 7.15
N SER A 170 -11.97 9.21 8.10
CA SER A 170 -12.32 8.11 9.00
C SER A 170 -13.05 6.97 8.27
N ASP A 171 -13.56 7.23 7.07
CA ASP A 171 -14.09 6.18 6.19
C ASP A 171 -12.89 5.36 5.71
N GLY A 172 -12.62 4.27 6.42
CA GLY A 172 -11.47 3.42 6.20
C GLY A 172 -11.44 2.77 4.81
N PRO A 173 -10.41 1.95 4.52
CA PRO A 173 -10.37 1.14 3.31
C PRO A 173 -11.64 0.28 3.20
N ALA A 174 -12.02 -0.02 1.96
CA ALA A 174 -12.99 -1.09 1.69
C ALA A 174 -12.54 -2.35 2.41
N ARG A 175 -13.38 -2.91 3.28
CA ARG A 175 -13.23 -4.32 3.61
C ARG A 175 -13.76 -5.08 2.40
N LEU A 176 -12.95 -5.95 1.83
CA LEU A 176 -13.44 -6.94 0.89
C LEU A 176 -14.46 -7.80 1.65
N ALA A 177 -15.75 -7.56 1.42
CA ALA A 177 -16.79 -8.39 1.98
C ALA A 177 -16.84 -9.68 1.16
N ALA A 178 -16.86 -10.84 1.83
CA ALA A 178 -17.24 -12.06 1.15
C ALA A 178 -18.69 -11.89 0.70
N SER A 179 -18.92 -11.94 -0.61
CA SER A 179 -20.25 -12.18 -1.14
C SER A 179 -20.72 -13.52 -0.60
N SER A 180 -21.59 -13.51 0.40
CA SER A 180 -22.36 -14.70 0.74
C SER A 180 -23.37 -14.91 -0.36
N ALA A 181 -22.99 -15.65 -1.40
CA ALA A 181 -23.95 -16.20 -2.35
C ALA A 181 -24.85 -17.18 -1.59
N GLY A 182 -26.09 -16.78 -1.37
CA GLY A 182 -27.20 -17.67 -1.01
C GLY A 182 -27.78 -18.36 -2.23
#